data_AF-A0A9W8TF62-F1
#
_entry.id   AF-A0A9W8TF62-F1
#
_cell.length_a   1.000
_cell.length_b   1.000
_cell.length_c   1.000
_cell.angle_alpha   90.00
_cell.angle_beta   90.00
_cell.angle_gamma   90.00
#
_symmetry.space_group_name_H-M   'P 1'
#
loop_
_entity.id
_entity.type
_entity.pdbx_description
1 polymer ?
#
loop_
_entity_poly.entity_id
_entity_poly.type
_entity_poly.pdbx_seq_one_letter_code
_entity_poly.pdbx_strand_id
1 'polypeptide(L)'
;MSERETKVLTGMLDMIFDTPSPGSTGTSKDMPLGVGRGHVDDLFAKLRRHSKPLRWAKDPSSSLLDQKKEAMGHCSTDQELLEWAEREVFEESRRYEEEARRAIAEASAKGGTAELPMLQSPIYAQMIAHLMRTFRVHYNDPNIALFIFHHAQKLSIVSYVFGCSTEAYNELIETRWTCFRDLQEVHQAVEEMVVNGVPVDSRTRKIIESMRRDLGSLELRDGATEDRQQEVLKALTNVEWLVASTAEDTSRRAGHSWDQWKNEVSKDTSLEDWSFDDWESLKSLPSTSTTGRYRGSGRPGRDRPRSRREASMY
;
A
#
# COMPACT_ATOMS: atom_id res chain seq x y z
N MET A 1 5.76 37.42 3.90
CA MET A 1 4.78 37.74 2.84
C MET A 1 4.68 39.24 2.74
N SER A 2 4.81 39.79 1.53
CA SER A 2 4.78 41.24 1.35
C SER A 2 3.34 41.76 1.42
N GLU A 3 3.11 42.95 1.98
CA GLU A 3 1.78 43.55 2.11
C GLU A 3 1.06 43.76 0.77
N ARG A 4 1.81 43.69 -0.33
CA ARG A 4 1.28 43.74 -1.70
C ARG A 4 0.65 42.41 -2.10
N GLU A 5 1.20 41.28 -1.66
CA GLU A 5 0.63 39.95 -1.92
C GLU A 5 -0.68 39.74 -1.16
N THR A 6 -0.76 40.18 0.10
CA THR A 6 -1.99 40.06 0.88
C THR A 6 -3.12 40.89 0.28
N LYS A 7 -2.86 42.13 -0.17
CA LYS A 7 -3.89 42.95 -0.84
C LYS A 7 -4.38 42.38 -2.17
N VAL A 8 -3.52 41.75 -2.95
CA VAL A 8 -3.92 41.10 -4.21
C VAL A 8 -4.80 39.88 -3.92
N LEU A 9 -4.45 39.09 -2.90
CA LEU A 9 -5.25 37.94 -2.50
C LEU A 9 -6.61 38.33 -1.93
N THR A 10 -6.67 39.39 -1.12
CA THR A 10 -7.97 39.89 -0.60
C THR A 10 -8.84 40.44 -1.73
N GLY A 11 -8.27 41.18 -2.69
CA GLY A 11 -9.01 41.69 -3.84
C GLY A 11 -9.49 40.60 -4.80
N MET A 12 -8.75 39.51 -4.94
CA MET A 12 -9.19 38.33 -5.72
C MET A 12 -10.31 37.56 -5.02
N LEU A 13 -10.29 37.49 -3.68
CA LEU A 13 -11.35 36.86 -2.90
C LEU A 13 -12.65 37.65 -2.94
N ASP A 14 -12.60 38.98 -2.78
CA ASP A 14 -13.80 39.82 -2.85
C ASP A 14 -14.44 39.75 -4.25
N MET A 15 -13.64 39.65 -5.32
CA MET A 15 -14.14 39.47 -6.68
C MET A 15 -14.86 38.13 -6.89
N ILE A 16 -14.52 37.09 -6.12
CA ILE A 16 -15.18 35.78 -6.19
C ILE A 16 -16.52 35.82 -5.43
N PHE A 17 -16.62 36.58 -4.34
CA PHE A 17 -17.82 36.64 -3.50
C PHE A 17 -18.83 37.72 -3.91
N ASP A 18 -18.41 38.78 -4.58
CA ASP A 18 -19.28 39.89 -5.01
C ASP A 18 -19.76 39.77 -6.47
N THR A 19 -19.60 38.64 -7.15
CA THR A 19 -20.21 38.45 -8.48
C THR A 19 -21.74 38.33 -8.35
N PRO A 20 -22.54 39.32 -8.82
CA PRO A 20 -23.99 39.17 -8.82
C PRO A 20 -24.40 38.24 -9.96
N SER A 21 -25.22 37.25 -9.62
CA SER A 21 -25.86 36.33 -10.57
C SER A 21 -26.54 37.09 -11.73
N PRO A 22 -26.46 36.61 -12.99
CA PRO A 22 -27.06 37.30 -14.12
C PRO A 22 -28.58 37.10 -14.11
N GLY A 23 -29.31 38.20 -13.89
CA GLY A 23 -30.71 38.33 -14.29
C GLY A 23 -31.66 38.87 -13.22
N SER A 24 -31.81 40.19 -13.16
CA SER A 24 -33.07 40.78 -12.69
C SER A 24 -33.40 42.07 -13.45
N THR A 25 -34.13 41.91 -14.55
CA THR A 25 -34.97 42.96 -15.12
C THR A 25 -36.43 42.56 -14.93
N GLY A 26 -37.13 43.30 -14.06
CA GLY A 26 -38.53 43.69 -14.25
C GLY A 26 -39.66 42.65 -14.10
N THR A 27 -40.67 43.08 -13.34
CA THR A 27 -42.11 42.72 -13.43
C THR A 27 -42.62 41.40 -12.84
N SER A 28 -43.04 41.48 -11.57
CA SER A 28 -44.32 41.01 -10.98
C SER A 28 -45.10 39.88 -11.68
N LYS A 29 -45.20 38.71 -11.01
CA LYS A 29 -46.43 38.13 -10.41
C LYS A 29 -46.22 36.65 -10.01
N ASP A 30 -46.78 36.31 -8.84
CA ASP A 30 -47.32 35.01 -8.41
C ASP A 30 -46.41 33.76 -8.19
N MET A 31 -46.28 33.40 -6.89
CA MET A 31 -46.26 32.04 -6.28
C MET A 31 -45.03 31.11 -6.48
N PRO A 32 -44.86 30.05 -5.67
CA PRO A 32 -45.00 29.91 -4.22
C PRO A 32 -43.69 29.42 -3.55
N LEU A 33 -43.62 29.58 -2.23
CA LEU A 33 -42.57 29.09 -1.33
C LEU A 33 -42.28 27.59 -1.50
N GLY A 34 -41.01 27.25 -1.72
CA GLY A 34 -40.53 25.88 -1.75
C GLY A 34 -39.04 25.77 -2.14
N VAL A 35 -38.14 26.37 -1.35
CA VAL A 35 -36.69 26.20 -1.57
C VAL A 35 -36.28 24.83 -1.06
N GLY A 36 -36.31 23.88 -1.99
CA GLY A 36 -35.92 22.49 -1.80
C GLY A 36 -34.46 22.34 -1.39
N ARG A 37 -34.27 21.51 -0.37
CA ARG A 37 -33.03 20.95 0.18
C ARG A 37 -32.28 20.03 -0.81
N GLY A 38 -32.35 20.29 -2.12
CA GLY A 38 -31.93 19.36 -3.18
C GLY A 38 -30.87 19.89 -4.15
N HIS A 39 -30.53 21.19 -4.11
CA HIS A 39 -29.61 21.75 -5.11
C HIS A 39 -28.13 21.66 -4.70
N VAL A 40 -27.84 21.82 -3.41
CA VAL A 40 -26.47 21.63 -2.88
C VAL A 40 -26.05 20.17 -2.91
N ASP A 41 -26.94 19.23 -2.56
CA ASP A 41 -26.63 17.80 -2.62
C ASP A 41 -26.34 17.33 -4.05
N ASP A 42 -26.93 17.96 -5.06
CA ASP A 42 -26.70 17.63 -6.47
C ASP A 42 -25.37 18.23 -6.99
N LEU A 43 -24.96 19.39 -6.46
CA LEU A 43 -23.62 19.97 -6.66
C LEU A 43 -22.54 19.14 -5.98
N PHE A 44 -22.75 18.72 -4.73
CA PHE A 44 -21.82 17.83 -4.01
C PHE A 44 -21.80 16.41 -4.60
N ALA A 45 -22.91 15.90 -5.12
CA ALA A 45 -22.96 14.63 -5.85
C ALA A 45 -22.23 14.71 -7.19
N LYS A 46 -22.34 15.84 -7.91
CA LYS A 46 -21.56 16.07 -9.14
C LYS A 46 -20.07 16.27 -8.84
N LEU A 47 -19.71 16.96 -7.76
CA LEU A 47 -18.31 17.12 -7.34
C LEU A 47 -17.69 15.77 -6.90
N ARG A 48 -18.43 14.93 -6.16
CA ARG A 48 -18.01 13.56 -5.79
C ARG A 48 -17.88 12.61 -6.99
N ARG A 49 -18.65 12.83 -8.06
CA ARG A 49 -18.53 12.05 -9.29
C ARG A 49 -17.25 12.37 -10.07
N HIS A 50 -16.75 13.60 -9.94
CA HIS A 50 -15.47 14.02 -10.54
C HIS A 50 -14.25 13.81 -9.63
N SER A 51 -14.44 13.59 -8.33
CA SER A 51 -13.34 13.40 -7.36
C SER A 51 -12.99 11.94 -7.07
N LYS A 52 -13.45 10.97 -7.86
CA LYS A 52 -12.81 9.65 -7.87
C LYS A 52 -11.58 9.79 -8.75
N PRO A 53 -10.35 9.92 -8.22
CA PRO A 53 -9.19 9.77 -9.06
C PRO A 53 -9.33 8.42 -9.74
N LEU A 54 -9.27 8.45 -11.05
CA LEU A 54 -9.30 7.28 -11.91
C LEU A 54 -8.18 6.35 -11.42
N ARG A 55 -8.55 5.35 -10.61
CA ARG A 55 -7.66 4.41 -9.91
C ARG A 55 -6.85 3.49 -10.84
N TRP A 56 -6.76 3.84 -12.12
CA TRP A 56 -6.07 3.09 -13.19
C TRP A 56 -5.00 3.90 -13.92
N ALA A 57 -4.60 5.08 -13.42
CA ALA A 57 -3.27 5.55 -13.77
C ALA A 57 -2.27 4.56 -13.13
N LYS A 58 -1.95 3.48 -13.86
CA LYS A 58 -0.84 2.58 -13.52
C LYS A 58 0.34 3.49 -13.25
N ASP A 59 0.84 3.46 -12.03
CA ASP A 59 2.05 4.17 -11.66
C ASP A 59 3.12 3.82 -12.71
N PRO A 60 3.80 4.79 -13.35
CA PRO A 60 4.81 4.50 -14.38
C PRO A 60 5.84 3.46 -13.89
N SER A 61 6.14 3.43 -12.58
CA SER A 61 6.99 2.41 -11.96
C SER A 61 6.41 0.99 -12.06
N SER A 62 5.09 0.83 -11.90
CA SER A 62 4.42 -0.47 -12.04
C SER A 62 4.46 -1.00 -13.47
N SER A 63 4.33 -0.12 -14.47
CA SER A 63 4.43 -0.51 -15.88
C SER A 63 5.85 -0.91 -16.26
N LEU A 64 6.85 -0.18 -15.75
CA LEU A 64 8.27 -0.50 -15.94
C LEU A 64 8.62 -1.86 -15.33
N LEU A 65 8.10 -2.13 -14.14
CA LEU A 65 8.30 -3.41 -13.45
C LEU A 65 7.65 -4.57 -14.22
N ASP A 66 6.42 -4.38 -14.70
CA ASP A 66 5.76 -5.39 -15.54
C ASP A 66 6.58 -5.67 -16.81
N GLN A 67 7.09 -4.63 -17.48
CA GLN A 67 7.93 -4.75 -18.67
C GLN A 67 9.23 -5.52 -18.38
N LYS A 68 9.93 -5.19 -17.28
CA LYS A 68 11.17 -5.89 -16.91
C LYS A 68 10.90 -7.35 -16.52
N LYS A 69 9.79 -7.64 -15.85
CA LYS A 69 9.37 -9.02 -15.56
C LYS A 69 9.06 -9.82 -16.83
N GLU A 70 8.39 -9.19 -17.80
CA GLU A 70 8.15 -9.80 -19.10
C GLU A 70 9.47 -10.08 -19.83
N ALA A 71 10.42 -9.13 -19.83
CA ALA A 71 11.75 -9.33 -20.40
C ALA A 71 12.51 -10.50 -19.73
N MET A 72 12.40 -10.64 -18.41
CA MET A 72 12.94 -11.82 -17.70
C MET A 72 12.30 -13.13 -18.19
N GLY A 73 10.98 -13.12 -18.45
CA GLY A 73 10.26 -14.28 -18.97
C GLY A 73 10.68 -14.70 -20.39
N HIS A 74 11.38 -13.84 -21.13
CA HIS A 74 11.95 -14.17 -22.44
C HIS A 74 13.32 -14.87 -22.33
N CYS A 75 13.97 -14.85 -21.17
CA CYS A 75 15.25 -15.52 -20.96
C CYS A 75 15.04 -17.04 -20.88
N SER A 76 15.75 -17.81 -21.70
CA SER A 76 15.55 -19.26 -21.77
C SER A 76 16.49 -20.02 -20.84
N THR A 77 17.69 -19.47 -20.60
CA THR A 77 18.71 -20.04 -19.73
C THR A 77 18.96 -19.15 -18.50
N ASP A 78 19.49 -19.77 -17.45
CA ASP A 78 19.93 -19.10 -16.22
C ASP A 78 21.05 -18.09 -16.51
N GLN A 79 21.99 -18.45 -17.39
CA GLN A 79 23.06 -17.57 -17.83
C GLN A 79 22.53 -16.33 -18.57
N GLU A 80 21.59 -16.50 -19.51
CA GLU A 80 20.96 -15.37 -20.21
C GLU A 80 20.28 -14.41 -19.23
N LEU A 81 19.57 -14.95 -18.23
CA LEU A 81 18.92 -14.13 -17.21
C LEU A 81 19.95 -13.40 -16.34
N LEU A 82 21.07 -14.03 -16.02
CA LEU A 82 22.13 -13.41 -15.23
C LEU A 82 22.80 -12.25 -15.99
N GLU A 83 23.14 -12.46 -17.26
CA GLU A 83 23.68 -11.42 -18.14
C GLU A 83 22.69 -10.28 -18.38
N TRP A 84 21.40 -10.60 -18.44
CA TRP A 84 20.34 -9.60 -18.47
C TRP A 84 20.28 -8.82 -17.16
N ALA A 85 20.30 -9.48 -16.00
CA ALA A 85 20.25 -8.83 -14.69
C ALA A 85 21.45 -7.90 -14.46
N GLU A 86 22.64 -8.30 -14.90
CA GLU A 86 23.84 -7.45 -14.84
C GLU A 86 23.65 -6.14 -15.59
N ARG A 87 23.17 -6.20 -16.84
CA ARG A 87 23.00 -5.03 -17.71
C ARG A 87 21.80 -4.16 -17.36
N GLU A 88 20.68 -4.77 -17.00
CA GLU A 88 19.39 -4.07 -16.86
C GLU A 88 19.03 -3.73 -15.43
N VAL A 89 19.66 -4.35 -14.43
CA VAL A 89 19.35 -4.10 -13.00
C VAL A 89 20.55 -3.51 -12.29
N PHE A 90 21.73 -4.16 -12.39
CA PHE A 90 22.91 -3.74 -11.64
C PHE A 90 23.70 -2.60 -12.31
N GLU A 91 23.83 -2.59 -13.64
CA GLU A 91 24.42 -1.45 -14.36
C GLU A 91 23.54 -0.20 -14.28
N GLU A 92 22.21 -0.32 -14.35
CA GLU A 92 21.31 0.82 -14.14
C GLU A 92 21.53 1.43 -12.75
N SER A 93 21.59 0.61 -11.71
CA SER A 93 21.88 1.06 -10.34
C SER A 93 23.21 1.80 -10.23
N ARG A 94 24.26 1.33 -10.92
CA ARG A 94 25.55 2.03 -11.00
C ARG A 94 25.44 3.39 -11.69
N ARG A 95 24.68 3.48 -12.78
CA ARG A 95 24.46 4.75 -13.51
C ARG A 95 23.74 5.78 -12.64
N TYR A 96 22.68 5.38 -11.94
CA TYR A 96 21.99 6.28 -11.00
C TYR A 96 22.91 6.79 -9.89
N GLU A 97 23.78 5.93 -9.36
CA GLU A 97 24.74 6.33 -8.34
C GLU A 97 25.80 7.31 -8.88
N GLU A 98 26.33 7.06 -10.08
CA GLU A 98 27.28 7.97 -10.71
C GLU A 98 26.66 9.33 -11.02
N GLU A 99 25.42 9.35 -11.51
CA GLU A 99 24.66 10.58 -11.76
C GLU A 99 24.40 11.35 -10.46
N ALA A 100 24.01 10.65 -9.39
CA ALA A 100 23.84 11.24 -8.07
C ALA A 100 25.15 11.81 -7.52
N ARG A 101 26.27 11.08 -7.66
CA ARG A 101 27.59 11.55 -7.23
C ARG A 101 28.04 12.77 -8.01
N ARG A 102 27.82 12.80 -9.33
CA ARG A 102 28.12 13.97 -10.18
C ARG A 102 27.27 15.17 -9.78
N ALA A 103 25.97 15.00 -9.58
CA ALA A 103 25.08 16.07 -9.17
C ALA A 103 25.47 16.65 -7.79
N ILE A 104 25.87 15.81 -6.83
CA ILE A 104 26.35 16.25 -5.51
C ILE A 104 27.66 17.04 -5.65
N ALA A 105 28.61 16.54 -6.46
CA ALA A 105 29.86 17.25 -6.74
C ALA A 105 29.60 18.62 -7.39
N GLU A 106 28.67 18.70 -8.34
CA GLU A 106 28.29 19.95 -8.98
C GLU A 106 27.55 20.90 -8.03
N ALA A 107 26.65 20.39 -7.18
CA ALA A 107 25.93 21.19 -6.19
C ALA A 107 26.88 21.75 -5.14
N SER A 108 27.86 20.95 -4.69
CA SER A 108 28.90 21.41 -3.75
C SER A 108 29.81 22.46 -4.37
N ALA A 109 30.14 22.36 -5.67
CA ALA A 109 30.96 23.35 -6.37
C ALA A 109 30.20 24.66 -6.69
N LYS A 110 28.90 24.58 -6.99
CA LYS A 110 28.05 25.72 -7.36
C LYS A 110 27.34 26.38 -6.17
N GLY A 111 27.43 25.81 -4.96
CA GLY A 111 26.87 26.36 -3.72
C GLY A 111 25.35 26.56 -3.74
N GLY A 112 24.64 25.89 -4.63
CA GLY A 112 23.20 26.07 -4.86
C GLY A 112 22.39 24.85 -4.42
N THR A 113 21.15 25.09 -3.97
CA THR A 113 20.11 24.08 -3.73
C THR A 113 19.60 23.53 -5.07
N ALA A 114 20.44 22.81 -5.81
CA ALA A 114 19.98 22.03 -6.95
C ALA A 114 19.16 20.84 -6.44
N GLU A 115 18.04 20.54 -7.10
CA GLU A 115 17.24 19.35 -6.80
C GLU A 115 18.13 18.11 -6.97
N LEU A 116 18.22 17.30 -5.92
CA LEU A 116 19.04 16.08 -5.93
C LEU A 116 18.38 15.06 -6.87
N PRO A 117 19.14 14.44 -7.78
CA PRO A 117 18.60 13.39 -8.63
C PRO A 117 18.20 12.16 -7.81
N MET A 118 17.33 11.34 -8.38
CA MET A 118 16.91 10.08 -7.75
C MET A 118 18.12 9.15 -7.58
N LEU A 119 18.37 8.69 -6.35
CA LEU A 119 19.53 7.86 -6.03
C LEU A 119 19.45 6.46 -6.65
N GLN A 120 18.23 5.93 -6.81
CA GLN A 120 17.96 4.60 -7.34
C GLN A 120 16.59 4.53 -8.02
N SER A 121 16.44 3.52 -8.86
CA SER A 121 15.15 3.18 -9.46
C SER A 121 14.17 2.66 -8.40
N PRO A 122 12.91 3.16 -8.35
CA PRO A 122 11.93 2.74 -7.35
C PRO A 122 11.53 1.26 -7.44
N ILE A 123 11.78 0.62 -8.59
CA ILE A 123 11.48 -0.79 -8.82
C ILE A 123 12.63 -1.72 -8.41
N TYR A 124 13.81 -1.18 -8.09
CA TYR A 124 15.04 -1.97 -7.89
C TYR A 124 14.87 -3.06 -6.84
N ALA A 125 14.31 -2.72 -5.67
CA ALA A 125 14.11 -3.67 -4.58
C ALA A 125 13.20 -4.85 -4.97
N GLN A 126 12.11 -4.54 -5.69
CA GLN A 126 11.15 -5.55 -6.17
C GLN A 126 11.78 -6.42 -7.27
N MET A 127 12.66 -5.84 -8.10
CA MET A 127 13.40 -6.58 -9.13
C MET A 127 14.40 -7.57 -8.52
N ILE A 128 15.14 -7.18 -7.47
CA ILE A 128 16.05 -8.09 -6.77
C ILE A 128 15.28 -9.27 -6.17
N ALA A 129 14.18 -9.01 -5.47
CA ALA A 129 13.34 -10.07 -4.92
C ALA A 129 12.79 -10.99 -6.03
N HIS A 130 12.34 -10.42 -7.15
CA HIS A 130 11.82 -11.21 -8.26
C HIS A 130 12.90 -12.05 -8.95
N LEU A 131 14.12 -11.51 -9.12
CA LEU A 131 15.27 -12.24 -9.64
C LEU A 131 15.62 -13.44 -8.77
N MET A 132 15.74 -13.23 -7.46
CA MET A 132 16.02 -14.32 -6.50
C MET A 132 14.96 -15.42 -6.58
N ARG A 133 13.68 -15.04 -6.62
CA ARG A 133 12.59 -16.02 -6.78
C ARG A 133 12.68 -16.76 -8.10
N THR A 134 13.00 -16.08 -9.20
CA THR A 134 13.06 -16.68 -10.54
C THR A 134 14.20 -17.70 -10.61
N PHE A 135 15.39 -17.37 -10.11
CA PHE A 135 16.49 -18.33 -10.03
C PHE A 135 16.14 -19.53 -9.15
N ARG A 136 15.50 -19.31 -8.00
CA ARG A 136 15.08 -20.41 -7.12
C ARG A 136 14.01 -21.31 -7.74
N VAL A 137 12.94 -20.74 -8.30
CA VAL A 137 11.73 -21.48 -8.69
C VAL A 137 11.77 -21.93 -10.14
N HIS A 138 12.21 -21.07 -11.06
CA HIS A 138 12.18 -21.35 -12.50
C HIS A 138 13.42 -22.14 -12.93
N TYR A 139 14.60 -21.72 -12.49
CA TYR A 139 15.87 -22.37 -12.86
C TYR A 139 16.33 -23.42 -11.83
N ASN A 140 15.70 -23.47 -10.65
CA ASN A 140 16.05 -24.39 -9.57
C ASN A 140 17.49 -24.26 -9.06
N ASP A 141 18.06 -23.06 -9.14
CA ASP A 141 19.44 -22.75 -8.75
C ASP A 141 19.47 -21.80 -7.54
N PRO A 142 19.40 -22.34 -6.31
CA PRO A 142 19.37 -21.51 -5.09
C PRO A 142 20.70 -20.81 -4.82
N ASN A 143 21.83 -21.34 -5.29
CA ASN A 143 23.14 -20.71 -5.12
C ASN A 143 23.22 -19.36 -5.84
N ILE A 144 22.66 -19.28 -7.06
CA ILE A 144 22.63 -18.03 -7.83
C ILE A 144 21.70 -17.03 -7.14
N ALA A 145 20.55 -17.47 -6.62
CA ALA A 145 19.66 -16.61 -5.86
C ALA A 145 20.36 -15.98 -4.63
N LEU A 146 21.17 -16.75 -3.90
CA LEU A 146 21.99 -16.20 -2.80
C LEU A 146 23.08 -15.24 -3.30
N PHE A 147 23.74 -15.59 -4.41
CA PHE A 147 24.76 -14.73 -5.02
C PHE A 147 24.20 -13.38 -5.44
N ILE A 148 23.00 -13.34 -6.04
CA ILE A 148 22.31 -12.10 -6.44
C ILE A 148 22.12 -11.16 -5.24
N PHE A 149 21.71 -11.70 -4.10
CA PHE A 149 21.57 -10.91 -2.88
C PHE A 149 22.92 -10.36 -2.40
N HIS A 150 23.94 -11.22 -2.30
CA HIS A 150 25.28 -10.80 -1.90
C HIS A 150 25.92 -9.80 -2.88
N HIS A 151 25.62 -9.92 -4.16
CA HIS A 151 26.07 -8.98 -5.18
C HIS A 151 25.42 -7.60 -4.96
N ALA A 152 24.10 -7.56 -4.73
CA ALA A 152 23.39 -6.32 -4.40
C ALA A 152 23.94 -5.63 -3.13
N GLN A 153 24.31 -6.42 -2.11
CA GLN A 153 24.95 -5.91 -0.89
C GLN A 153 26.34 -5.29 -1.15
N LYS A 154 27.16 -5.94 -1.99
CA LYS A 154 28.55 -5.52 -2.26
C LYS A 154 28.69 -4.47 -3.35
N LEU A 155 27.66 -4.28 -4.18
CA LEU A 155 27.70 -3.35 -5.30
C LEU A 155 27.93 -1.91 -4.83
N SER A 156 27.10 -1.44 -3.89
CA SER A 156 27.27 -0.16 -3.21
C SER A 156 26.39 -0.06 -1.97
N ILE A 157 26.70 0.89 -1.09
CA ILE A 157 25.90 1.16 0.11
C ILE A 157 24.46 1.56 -0.27
N VAL A 158 24.32 2.33 -1.35
CA VAL A 158 23.01 2.75 -1.86
C VAL A 158 22.23 1.54 -2.39
N SER A 159 22.88 0.69 -3.18
CA SER A 159 22.28 -0.58 -3.65
C SER A 159 21.87 -1.47 -2.48
N TYR A 160 22.67 -1.54 -1.41
CA TYR A 160 22.33 -2.31 -0.22
C TYR A 160 21.06 -1.75 0.46
N VAL A 161 21.03 -0.46 0.77
CA VAL A 161 19.90 0.17 1.48
C VAL A 161 18.60 0.11 0.69
N PHE A 162 18.64 0.37 -0.63
CA PHE A 162 17.44 0.37 -1.46
C PHE A 162 17.09 -1.02 -2.03
N GLY A 163 18.07 -1.91 -2.20
CA GLY A 163 17.87 -3.24 -2.79
C GLY A 163 17.47 -4.30 -1.76
N CYS A 164 18.05 -4.27 -0.56
CA CYS A 164 17.75 -5.21 0.52
C CYS A 164 16.46 -4.82 1.25
N SER A 165 15.34 -4.88 0.54
CA SER A 165 14.00 -4.68 1.10
C SER A 165 13.47 -5.93 1.80
N THR A 166 12.35 -5.78 2.52
CA THR A 166 11.63 -6.90 3.16
C THR A 166 11.35 -8.04 2.18
N GLU A 167 11.02 -7.75 0.92
CA GLU A 167 10.77 -8.79 -0.08
C GLU A 167 12.04 -9.59 -0.42
N ALA A 168 13.19 -8.92 -0.55
CA ALA A 168 14.47 -9.57 -0.82
C ALA A 168 14.90 -10.45 0.36
N TYR A 169 14.75 -9.97 1.61
CA TYR A 169 15.00 -10.78 2.81
C TYR A 169 14.06 -11.98 2.90
N ASN A 170 12.79 -11.82 2.54
CA ASN A 170 11.85 -12.95 2.49
C ASN A 170 12.33 -14.03 1.52
N GLU A 171 12.80 -13.66 0.33
CA GLU A 171 13.35 -14.63 -0.61
C GLU A 171 14.67 -15.24 -0.12
N LEU A 172 15.52 -14.47 0.57
CA LEU A 172 16.77 -14.97 1.18
C LEU A 172 16.49 -16.05 2.22
N ILE A 173 15.60 -15.75 3.18
CA ILE A 173 15.22 -16.66 4.28
C ILE A 173 14.56 -17.91 3.70
N GLU A 174 13.63 -17.74 2.75
CA GLU A 174 12.93 -18.85 2.11
C GLU A 174 13.91 -19.76 1.33
N THR A 175 14.91 -19.19 0.65
CA THR A 175 15.95 -19.96 -0.08
C THR A 175 16.86 -20.73 0.88
N ARG A 176 17.34 -20.09 1.95
CA ARG A 176 18.18 -20.72 2.98
C ARG A 176 17.45 -21.90 3.64
N TRP A 177 16.17 -21.71 3.99
CA TRP A 177 15.38 -22.76 4.62
C TRP A 177 15.01 -23.89 3.66
N THR A 178 14.43 -23.57 2.50
CA THR A 178 13.87 -24.60 1.60
C THR A 178 14.95 -25.48 0.98
N CYS A 179 16.08 -24.88 0.59
CA CYS A 179 17.13 -25.56 -0.17
C CYS A 179 18.26 -26.12 0.70
N PHE A 180 18.69 -25.37 1.74
CA PHE A 180 19.84 -25.76 2.56
C PHE A 180 19.45 -26.29 3.94
N ARG A 181 18.22 -25.98 4.41
CA ARG A 181 17.73 -26.34 5.76
C ARG A 181 18.65 -25.83 6.88
N ASP A 182 19.31 -24.71 6.63
CA ASP A 182 20.25 -24.11 7.56
C ASP A 182 19.56 -23.07 8.46
N LEU A 183 19.37 -23.43 9.72
CA LEU A 183 18.73 -22.56 10.71
C LEU A 183 19.64 -21.41 11.17
N GLN A 184 20.96 -21.61 11.19
CA GLN A 184 21.91 -20.57 11.64
C GLN A 184 21.95 -19.44 10.61
N GLU A 185 22.01 -19.79 9.33
CA GLU A 185 21.95 -18.82 8.24
C GLU A 185 20.59 -18.11 8.19
N VAL A 186 19.49 -18.79 8.52
CA VAL A 186 18.18 -18.12 8.66
C VAL A 186 18.18 -17.15 9.82
N HIS A 187 18.73 -17.53 10.98
CA HIS A 187 18.83 -16.65 12.14
C HIS A 187 19.65 -15.39 11.82
N GLN A 188 20.82 -15.55 11.20
CA GLN A 188 21.66 -14.43 10.79
C GLN A 188 20.94 -13.49 9.82
N ALA A 189 20.18 -14.03 8.85
CA ALA A 189 19.42 -13.21 7.92
C ALA A 189 18.29 -12.41 8.60
N VAL A 190 17.62 -13.00 9.59
CA VAL A 190 16.58 -12.30 10.38
C VAL A 190 17.21 -11.25 11.28
N GLU A 191 18.34 -11.55 11.92
CA GLU A 191 19.10 -10.59 12.73
C GLU A 191 19.57 -9.40 11.87
N GLU A 192 20.12 -9.66 10.68
CA GLU A 192 20.52 -8.61 9.73
C GLU A 192 19.33 -7.72 9.35
N MET A 193 18.17 -8.32 9.08
CA MET A 193 16.94 -7.59 8.77
C MET A 193 16.50 -6.67 9.94
N VAL A 194 16.61 -7.14 11.18
CA VAL A 194 16.28 -6.35 12.39
C VAL A 194 17.30 -5.22 12.61
N VAL A 195 18.60 -5.52 12.50
CA VAL A 195 19.68 -4.54 12.68
C VAL A 195 19.59 -3.42 11.64
N ASN A 196 19.22 -3.76 10.40
CA ASN A 196 19.00 -2.78 9.33
C ASN A 196 17.68 -2.01 9.45
N GLY A 197 16.83 -2.34 10.42
CA GLY A 197 15.53 -1.70 10.62
C GLY A 197 14.51 -2.02 9.53
N VAL A 198 14.70 -3.13 8.79
CA VAL A 198 13.77 -3.56 7.75
C VAL A 198 12.55 -4.19 8.42
N PRO A 199 11.32 -3.74 8.12
CA PRO A 199 10.13 -4.20 8.81
C PRO A 199 9.83 -5.66 8.44
N VAL A 200 9.40 -6.42 9.46
CA VAL A 200 9.03 -7.83 9.30
C VAL A 200 7.59 -7.94 8.83
N ASP A 201 7.37 -8.59 7.68
CA ASP A 201 6.05 -8.75 7.08
C ASP A 201 5.34 -10.03 7.56
N SER A 202 4.03 -10.08 7.35
CA SER A 202 3.19 -11.27 7.44
C SER A 202 3.75 -12.45 6.65
N ARG A 203 4.40 -12.22 5.50
CA ARG A 203 5.09 -13.27 4.74
C ARG A 203 6.27 -13.86 5.51
N THR A 204 7.11 -13.03 6.12
CA THR A 204 8.25 -13.50 6.92
C THR A 204 7.77 -14.39 8.07
N ARG A 205 6.69 -13.98 8.75
CA ARG A 205 6.04 -14.78 9.79
C ARG A 205 5.56 -16.14 9.28
N LYS A 206 4.95 -16.18 8.09
CA LYS A 206 4.51 -17.43 7.47
C LYS A 206 5.69 -18.36 7.15
N ILE A 207 6.81 -17.82 6.69
CA ILE A 207 8.03 -18.61 6.40
C ILE A 207 8.56 -19.22 7.70
N ILE A 208 8.69 -18.44 8.77
CA ILE A 208 9.16 -18.94 10.08
C ILE A 208 8.20 -19.99 10.65
N GLU A 209 6.89 -19.76 10.55
CA GLU A 209 5.88 -20.72 10.99
C GLU A 209 5.91 -22.02 10.17
N SER A 210 6.23 -21.96 8.87
CA SER A 210 6.45 -23.15 8.05
C SER A 210 7.71 -23.90 8.48
N MET A 211 8.79 -23.17 8.81
CA MET A 211 10.03 -23.73 9.33
C MET A 211 9.83 -24.46 10.66
N ARG A 212 9.05 -23.88 11.59
CA ARG A 212 8.69 -24.54 12.86
C ARG A 212 7.97 -25.86 12.63
N ARG A 213 7.04 -25.93 11.68
CA ARG A 213 6.30 -27.16 11.34
C ARG A 213 7.22 -28.21 10.72
N ASP A 214 8.09 -27.78 9.82
CA ASP A 214 9.06 -28.65 9.16
C ASP A 214 10.06 -29.25 10.17
N LEU A 215 10.57 -28.44 11.09
CA LEU A 215 11.47 -28.88 12.17
C LEU A 215 10.77 -29.87 13.10
N GLY A 216 9.55 -29.57 13.55
CA GLY A 216 8.79 -30.51 14.38
C GLY A 216 8.52 -31.84 13.67
N SER A 217 8.32 -31.83 12.35
CA SER A 217 8.16 -33.06 11.56
C SER A 217 9.48 -33.83 11.39
N LEU A 218 10.62 -33.14 11.28
CA LEU A 218 11.94 -33.75 11.13
C LEU A 218 12.42 -34.37 12.45
N GLU A 219 12.21 -33.66 13.56
CA GLU A 219 12.58 -34.12 14.90
C GLU A 219 11.87 -35.42 15.29
N LEU A 220 10.58 -35.56 14.91
CA LEU A 220 9.82 -36.80 15.08
C LEU A 220 10.39 -37.97 14.25
N ARG A 221 11.09 -37.68 13.15
CA ARG A 221 11.59 -38.69 12.22
C ARG A 221 13.00 -39.16 12.56
N ASP A 222 13.83 -38.30 13.13
CA ASP A 222 15.29 -38.51 13.14
C ASP A 222 15.85 -39.07 14.46
N GLY A 223 15.04 -39.20 15.52
CA GLY A 223 15.51 -39.78 16.79
C GLY A 223 16.78 -39.11 17.34
N ALA A 224 16.95 -37.81 17.04
CA ALA A 224 18.16 -37.07 17.30
C ALA A 224 18.50 -37.02 18.80
N THR A 225 19.79 -36.92 19.11
CA THR A 225 20.26 -36.69 20.48
C THR A 225 19.61 -35.44 21.07
N GLU A 226 19.12 -35.55 22.31
CA GLU A 226 18.38 -34.49 23.02
C GLU A 226 19.14 -33.15 23.01
N ASP A 227 20.48 -33.19 23.08
CA ASP A 227 21.33 -31.99 23.05
C ASP A 227 21.20 -31.19 21.74
N ARG A 228 21.20 -31.87 20.58
CA ARG A 228 21.07 -31.22 19.27
C ARG A 228 19.67 -30.63 19.09
N GLN A 229 18.65 -31.30 19.62
CA GLN A 229 17.27 -30.81 19.60
C GLN A 229 17.15 -29.53 20.43
N GLN A 230 17.78 -29.48 21.62
CA GLN A 230 17.78 -28.27 22.43
C GLN A 230 18.46 -27.09 21.74
N GLU A 231 19.54 -27.31 21.00
CA GLU A 231 20.20 -26.24 20.22
C GLU A 231 19.32 -25.69 19.10
N VAL A 232 18.67 -26.57 18.34
CA VAL A 232 17.75 -26.21 17.25
C VAL A 232 16.55 -25.44 17.80
N LEU A 233 15.94 -25.91 18.89
CA LEU A 233 14.81 -25.24 19.54
C LEU A 233 15.21 -23.88 20.09
N LYS A 234 16.38 -23.75 20.72
CA LYS A 234 16.92 -22.46 21.18
C LYS A 234 17.08 -21.48 20.02
N ALA A 235 17.71 -21.92 18.93
CA ALA A 235 17.88 -21.09 17.74
C ALA A 235 16.53 -20.66 17.14
N LEU A 236 15.55 -21.56 17.09
CA LEU A 236 14.20 -21.24 16.62
C LEU A 236 13.51 -20.21 17.54
N THR A 237 13.58 -20.39 18.86
CA THR A 237 13.00 -19.41 19.81
C THR A 237 13.64 -18.03 19.68
N ASN A 238 14.93 -17.96 19.37
CA ASN A 238 15.60 -16.68 19.11
C ASN A 238 15.08 -16.02 17.84
N VAL A 239 14.90 -16.79 16.75
CA VAL A 239 14.29 -16.28 15.50
C VAL A 239 12.87 -15.77 15.74
N GLU A 240 12.06 -16.53 16.47
CA GLU A 240 10.69 -16.13 16.82
C GLU A 240 10.68 -14.86 17.68
N TRP A 241 11.60 -14.74 18.65
CA TRP A 241 11.72 -13.56 19.48
C TRP A 241 12.10 -12.31 18.66
N LEU A 242 13.03 -12.43 17.72
CA LEU A 242 13.41 -11.33 16.81
C LEU A 242 12.22 -10.86 15.96
N VAL A 243 11.37 -11.80 15.51
CA VAL A 243 10.17 -11.47 14.72
C VAL A 243 8.99 -10.97 15.56
N ALA A 244 8.89 -11.38 16.81
CA ALA A 244 7.87 -10.91 17.75
C ALA A 244 8.18 -9.50 18.27
N SER A 245 9.43 -9.25 18.67
CA SER A 245 9.87 -7.93 19.17
C SER A 245 9.65 -6.82 18.15
N THR A 246 9.96 -7.07 16.87
CA THR A 246 9.67 -6.12 15.79
C THR A 246 8.18 -5.86 15.58
N ALA A 247 7.31 -6.84 15.84
CA ALA A 247 5.85 -6.66 15.73
C ALA A 247 5.32 -5.72 16.82
N GLU A 248 5.80 -5.86 18.05
CA GLU A 248 5.41 -5.01 19.17
C GLU A 248 5.80 -3.55 18.93
N ASP A 249 7.03 -3.29 18.46
CA ASP A 249 7.49 -1.94 18.16
C ASP A 249 6.71 -1.28 17.02
N THR A 250 6.33 -2.06 16.00
CA THR A 250 5.48 -1.56 14.91
C THR A 250 4.08 -1.21 15.41
N SER A 251 3.50 -2.02 16.30
CA SER A 251 2.18 -1.76 16.89
C SER A 251 2.15 -0.53 17.79
N ARG A 252 3.22 -0.31 18.59
CA ARG A 252 3.36 0.88 19.44
C ARG A 252 3.47 2.17 18.62
N ARG A 253 4.15 2.12 17.47
CA ARG A 253 4.24 3.26 16.54
C ARG A 253 2.95 3.51 15.76
N ALA A 254 2.26 2.46 15.30
CA ALA A 254 1.00 2.59 14.58
C ALA A 254 -0.17 3.07 15.47
N GLY A 255 -0.18 2.66 16.75
CA GLY A 255 -1.21 3.06 17.72
C GLY A 255 -1.19 4.55 18.09
N HIS A 256 -0.11 5.28 17.83
CA HIS A 256 -0.05 6.71 18.17
C HIS A 256 -0.69 7.64 17.13
N SER A 257 -0.75 7.26 15.85
CA SER A 257 -1.24 8.14 14.78
C SER A 257 -2.74 7.96 14.50
N TRP A 258 -3.25 6.73 14.57
CA TRP A 258 -4.66 6.45 14.21
C TRP A 258 -5.65 6.64 15.37
N ASP A 259 -5.18 6.70 16.62
CA ASP A 259 -6.05 7.02 17.76
C ASP A 259 -5.95 8.51 18.17
N GLN A 260 -4.95 9.25 17.68
CA GLN A 260 -4.81 10.68 17.95
C GLN A 260 -5.95 11.51 17.37
N TRP A 261 -6.31 11.31 16.09
CA TRP A 261 -7.43 12.04 15.46
C TRP A 261 -8.79 11.70 16.08
N LYS A 262 -8.96 10.50 16.64
CA LYS A 262 -10.18 10.14 17.40
C LYS A 262 -10.23 10.84 18.75
N ASN A 263 -9.10 11.00 19.41
CA ASN A 263 -8.99 11.66 20.71
C ASN A 263 -8.97 13.20 20.59
N GLU A 264 -8.61 13.77 19.43
CA GLU A 264 -8.68 15.21 19.16
C GLU A 264 -10.12 15.70 18.96
N VAL A 265 -11.04 14.86 18.45
CA VAL A 265 -12.48 15.20 18.36
C VAL A 265 -13.12 15.32 19.76
N SER A 266 -12.50 14.75 20.80
CA SER A 266 -13.02 14.81 22.17
C SER A 266 -12.50 16.00 23.01
N LYS A 267 -11.62 16.85 22.46
CA LYS A 267 -11.03 17.97 23.24
C LYS A 267 -11.57 19.35 22.92
N ASP A 268 -12.41 19.49 21.91
CA ASP A 268 -13.03 20.77 21.60
C ASP A 268 -14.50 20.59 21.24
N THR A 269 -15.34 20.47 22.27
CA THR A 269 -16.67 21.08 22.32
C THR A 269 -17.27 20.83 23.70
N SER A 270 -17.67 21.92 24.35
CA SER A 270 -18.67 21.95 25.42
C SER A 270 -20.01 21.42 24.90
N LEU A 271 -20.09 20.11 24.70
CA LEU A 271 -21.24 19.39 24.16
C LEU A 271 -21.78 18.44 25.23
N GLU A 272 -22.20 19.03 26.35
CA GLU A 272 -22.78 18.33 27.49
C GLU A 272 -24.30 18.06 27.31
N ASP A 273 -24.82 18.11 26.08
CA ASP A 273 -26.27 18.01 25.84
C ASP A 273 -26.66 17.16 24.61
N TRP A 274 -25.88 16.13 24.29
CA TRP A 274 -26.29 15.14 23.29
C TRP A 274 -26.12 13.72 23.84
N SER A 275 -27.18 13.22 24.49
CA SER A 275 -27.32 11.81 24.84
C SER A 275 -28.02 11.06 23.70
N PHE A 276 -27.56 9.84 23.42
CA PHE A 276 -28.04 9.01 22.30
C PHE A 276 -29.47 8.48 22.49
N ASP A 277 -30.07 8.68 23.67
CA ASP A 277 -31.39 8.18 24.04
C ASP A 277 -32.54 9.20 23.91
N ASP A 278 -32.26 10.43 23.49
CA ASP A 278 -33.26 11.52 23.50
C ASP A 278 -34.10 11.65 22.20
N TRP A 279 -34.46 10.53 21.59
CA TRP A 279 -35.35 10.52 20.40
C TRP A 279 -36.85 10.59 20.76
N GLU A 280 -37.21 10.48 22.03
CA GLU A 280 -38.62 10.44 22.48
C GLU A 280 -39.19 11.79 22.94
N SER A 281 -38.35 12.81 23.20
CA SER A 281 -38.77 14.12 23.70
C SER A 281 -39.43 15.05 22.66
N LEU A 282 -39.47 14.65 21.38
CA LEU A 282 -40.18 15.38 20.31
C LEU A 282 -41.67 15.03 20.17
N LYS A 283 -42.25 14.20 21.06
CA LYS A 283 -43.67 13.78 20.97
C LYS A 283 -44.68 14.71 21.66
N SER A 284 -44.26 15.82 22.28
CA SER A 284 -45.19 16.76 22.92
C SER A 284 -45.24 18.12 22.22
N LEU A 285 -45.81 18.16 21.01
CA LEU A 285 -46.45 19.38 20.49
C LEU A 285 -47.85 19.05 19.95
N PRO A 286 -48.84 19.92 20.19
CA PRO A 286 -50.26 19.59 20.08
C PRO A 286 -50.75 19.53 18.63
N SER A 287 -51.67 18.58 18.44
CA SER A 287 -52.47 18.33 17.25
C SER A 287 -53.26 19.55 16.77
N THR A 288 -53.20 19.84 15.47
CA THR A 288 -54.35 20.36 14.73
C THR A 288 -54.74 19.36 13.66
N SER A 289 -55.91 18.78 13.86
CA SER A 289 -56.62 17.86 12.97
C SER A 289 -57.09 18.58 11.71
N THR A 290 -56.99 17.95 10.53
CA THR A 290 -58.05 17.97 9.49
C THR A 290 -57.88 16.79 8.53
N THR A 291 -58.67 15.75 8.79
CA THR A 291 -59.35 14.79 7.89
C THR A 291 -59.08 14.72 6.38
N GLY A 292 -58.93 13.46 5.92
CA GLY A 292 -59.33 12.94 4.59
C GLY A 292 -58.13 12.59 3.68
N ARG A 293 -58.07 11.49 2.92
CA ARG A 293 -59.07 10.51 2.49
C ARG A 293 -58.32 9.33 1.84
N TYR A 294 -58.87 8.12 1.99
CA TYR A 294 -58.48 6.86 1.35
C TYR A 294 -58.45 6.89 -0.20
N ARG A 295 -57.47 6.20 -0.80
CA ARG A 295 -57.53 5.29 -1.99
C ARG A 295 -56.08 4.89 -2.32
N GLY A 296 -55.65 3.63 -2.48
CA GLY A 296 -56.33 2.42 -2.94
C GLY A 296 -55.83 2.07 -4.36
N SER A 297 -55.30 0.86 -4.53
CA SER A 297 -54.82 0.19 -5.78
C SER A 297 -53.45 0.63 -6.32
N GLY A 298 -52.57 -0.24 -6.83
CA GLY A 298 -52.66 -1.66 -7.12
C GLY A 298 -51.31 -2.22 -7.59
N ARG A 299 -51.11 -3.52 -7.38
CA ARG A 299 -50.07 -4.33 -8.04
C ARG A 299 -50.37 -4.44 -9.54
N PRO A 300 -49.33 -4.63 -10.37
CA PRO A 300 -49.14 -5.92 -11.04
C PRO A 300 -47.65 -6.35 -10.94
N GLY A 301 -47.24 -7.61 -11.06
CA GLY A 301 -47.77 -8.68 -11.90
C GLY A 301 -46.62 -9.15 -12.80
N ARG A 302 -46.23 -10.42 -12.60
CA ARG A 302 -45.24 -11.26 -13.30
C ARG A 302 -44.99 -10.92 -14.78
N ASP A 303 -43.78 -11.21 -15.27
CA ASP A 303 -43.62 -12.27 -16.28
C ASP A 303 -42.17 -12.77 -16.44
N ARG A 304 -42.03 -14.10 -16.44
CA ARG A 304 -40.87 -14.87 -16.91
C ARG A 304 -41.28 -15.49 -18.25
N PRO A 305 -40.41 -15.54 -19.27
CA PRO A 305 -40.54 -16.51 -20.33
C PRO A 305 -39.67 -17.75 -20.03
N ARG A 306 -40.29 -18.90 -20.27
CA ARG A 306 -39.71 -20.24 -20.38
C ARG A 306 -40.05 -20.74 -21.79
N SER A 307 -39.29 -21.71 -22.31
CA SER A 307 -39.43 -22.43 -23.61
C SER A 307 -38.44 -21.92 -24.67
N ARG A 308 -37.75 -22.73 -25.47
CA ARG A 308 -38.09 -24.02 -26.11
C ARG A 308 -36.77 -24.67 -26.64
N ARG A 309 -36.41 -25.91 -26.28
CA ARG A 309 -36.42 -27.14 -27.12
C ARG A 309 -36.43 -26.97 -28.64
N GLU A 310 -35.41 -27.53 -29.30
CA GLU A 310 -35.36 -28.36 -30.55
C GLU A 310 -33.89 -28.82 -30.66
N ALA A 311 -33.47 -30.09 -30.65
CA ALA A 311 -33.76 -31.28 -31.46
C ALA A 311 -33.10 -31.30 -32.87
N SER A 312 -32.22 -32.31 -33.06
CA SER A 312 -31.98 -33.08 -34.30
C SER A 312 -30.69 -32.86 -35.11
N MET A 313 -29.98 -33.99 -35.32
CA MET A 313 -29.14 -34.43 -36.49
C MET A 313 -28.00 -33.48 -36.92
N TYR A 314 -26.73 -33.87 -36.91
CA TYR A 314 -26.05 -35.07 -37.44
C TYR A 314 -24.85 -35.47 -36.58
#